data_AF-B0E921-F1
#
_entry.id   AF-B0E921-F1
#
_cell.length_a   1.000
_cell.length_b   1.000
_cell.length_c   1.000
_cell.angle_alpha   90.00
_cell.angle_beta   90.00
_cell.angle_gamma   90.00
#
_symmetry.space_group_name_H-M   'P 1'
#
loop_
_entity.id
_entity.type
_entity.pdbx_description
1 polymer ?
#
loop_
_entity_poly.entity_id
_entity_poly.type
_entity_poly.pdbx_seq_one_letter_code
_entity_poly.pdbx_strand_id
1 'polypeptide(L)'
;MVMDIVNALQGIVLECCKHPYGCRVVQRVIESVDYDCVTELLQVIEPHSLDLTEDQYGNYVVQNVLERGYPNDRHNILQQIKGNIVRLSMGKYSSNVIEKCFKFATPNERQQILEEIYQNNGILQMMQDQFANYVVQKIIEAIDSLEREKIVELFIKPNLSILKKVTYTKHILNLLETLDDTHL
;
A
#
# COMPACT_ATOMS: atom_id res chain seq x y z
N MET A 1 33.16 -1.14 3.99
CA MET A 1 32.35 -2.29 4.43
C MET A 1 30.91 -2.24 3.92
N VAL A 2 30.07 -1.26 4.28
CA VAL A 2 28.68 -1.21 3.77
C VAL A 2 28.61 -0.82 2.28
N MET A 3 29.46 0.10 1.83
CA MET A 3 29.54 0.46 0.40
C MET A 3 30.02 -0.69 -0.49
N ASP A 4 30.85 -1.59 0.05
CA ASP A 4 31.26 -2.81 -0.68
C ASP A 4 30.06 -3.74 -0.91
N ILE A 5 29.11 -3.78 0.03
CA ILE A 5 27.85 -4.52 -0.11
C ILE A 5 26.96 -3.85 -1.16
N VAL A 6 26.84 -2.52 -1.15
CA VAL A 6 26.10 -1.78 -2.19
C VAL A 6 26.63 -2.14 -3.58
N ASN A 7 27.95 -2.10 -3.76
CA ASN A 7 28.60 -2.48 -5.02
C ASN A 7 28.35 -3.96 -5.36
N ALA A 8 28.41 -4.87 -4.38
CA ALA A 8 28.14 -6.29 -4.60
C ALA A 8 26.68 -6.60 -4.97
N LEU A 9 25.74 -5.73 -4.62
CA LEU A 9 24.33 -5.85 -5.01
C LEU A 9 24.07 -5.38 -6.45
N GLN A 10 24.98 -4.59 -7.05
CA GLN A 10 24.84 -4.16 -8.43
C GLN A 10 24.73 -5.38 -9.35
N GLY A 11 23.74 -5.37 -10.25
CA GLY A 11 23.46 -6.48 -11.17
C GLY A 11 22.66 -7.65 -10.59
N ILE A 12 22.56 -7.80 -9.26
CA ILE A 12 21.82 -8.91 -8.62
C ILE A 12 20.70 -8.44 -7.66
N VAL A 13 20.50 -7.12 -7.53
CA VAL A 13 19.59 -6.54 -6.51
C VAL A 13 18.16 -7.07 -6.61
N LEU A 14 17.63 -7.29 -7.83
CA LEU A 14 16.27 -7.80 -8.03
C LEU A 14 16.12 -9.26 -7.55
N GLU A 15 17.10 -10.11 -7.83
CA GLU A 15 17.13 -11.48 -7.34
C GLU A 15 17.21 -11.49 -5.81
N CYS A 16 18.04 -10.61 -5.24
CA CYS A 16 18.14 -10.44 -3.81
C CYS A 16 16.82 -9.99 -3.18
N CYS A 17 16.08 -9.07 -3.79
CA CYS A 17 14.79 -8.60 -3.28
C CYS A 17 13.77 -9.75 -3.10
N LYS A 18 13.80 -10.75 -3.99
CA LYS A 18 12.91 -11.93 -3.93
C LYS A 18 13.51 -13.13 -3.18
N HIS A 19 14.66 -12.97 -2.55
CA HIS A 19 15.33 -14.05 -1.82
C HIS A 19 15.06 -13.94 -0.31
N PRO A 20 14.75 -15.03 0.42
CA PRO A 20 14.41 -15.02 1.84
C PRO A 20 15.43 -14.31 2.74
N TYR A 21 16.72 -14.43 2.38
CA TYR A 21 17.81 -13.75 3.08
C TYR A 21 18.30 -12.49 2.35
N GLY A 22 18.19 -12.47 1.01
CA GLY A 22 18.67 -11.35 0.20
C GLY A 22 17.84 -10.09 0.45
N CYS A 23 16.52 -10.24 0.65
CA CYS A 23 15.64 -9.11 0.89
C CYS A 23 16.00 -8.39 2.20
N ARG A 24 16.53 -9.14 3.18
CA ARG A 24 17.02 -8.58 4.45
C ARG A 24 18.32 -7.81 4.25
N VAL A 25 19.22 -8.28 3.40
CA VAL A 25 20.44 -7.54 3.05
C VAL A 25 20.06 -6.22 2.37
N VAL A 26 19.17 -6.26 1.38
CA VAL A 26 18.72 -5.04 0.66
C VAL A 26 18.05 -4.05 1.63
N GLN A 27 17.14 -4.52 2.48
CA GLN A 27 16.53 -3.67 3.53
C GLN A 27 17.58 -3.06 4.46
N ARG A 28 18.52 -3.86 4.97
CA ARG A 28 19.58 -3.35 5.86
C ARG A 28 20.45 -2.32 5.16
N VAL A 29 20.77 -2.51 3.88
CA VAL A 29 21.55 -1.54 3.10
C VAL A 29 20.79 -0.23 2.99
N ILE A 30 19.54 -0.24 2.50
CA ILE A 30 18.69 0.98 2.43
C ILE A 30 18.56 1.64 3.81
N GLU A 31 18.57 0.85 4.87
CA GLU A 31 18.43 1.37 6.23
C GLU A 31 19.70 1.95 6.86
N SER A 32 20.88 1.54 6.40
CA SER A 32 22.15 1.77 7.11
C SER A 32 23.06 2.81 6.48
N VAL A 33 22.77 3.23 5.25
CA VAL A 33 23.56 4.26 4.54
C VAL A 33 22.73 5.49 4.24
N ASP A 34 23.40 6.59 3.92
CA ASP A 34 22.75 7.76 3.37
C ASP A 34 22.02 7.38 2.08
N TYR A 35 20.82 7.91 1.90
CA TYR A 35 19.92 7.46 0.84
C TYR A 35 20.52 7.69 -0.57
N ASP A 36 21.35 8.72 -0.73
CA ASP A 36 22.11 8.99 -1.94
C ASP A 36 23.05 7.84 -2.34
N CYS A 37 23.51 7.03 -1.38
CA CYS A 37 24.36 5.87 -1.65
C CYS A 37 23.60 4.69 -2.27
N VAL A 38 22.27 4.67 -2.21
CA VAL A 38 21.44 3.56 -2.74
C VAL A 38 20.61 3.98 -3.96
N THR A 39 20.73 5.23 -4.43
CA THR A 39 19.96 5.74 -5.58
C THR A 39 20.08 4.86 -6.82
N GLU A 40 21.27 4.36 -7.15
CA GLU A 40 21.46 3.47 -8.31
C GLU A 40 20.73 2.12 -8.14
N LEU A 41 20.68 1.57 -6.92
CA LEU A 41 19.94 0.34 -6.65
C LEU A 41 18.44 0.58 -6.78
N LEU A 42 17.96 1.74 -6.32
CA LEU A 42 16.55 2.11 -6.37
C LEU A 42 16.06 2.32 -7.81
N GLN A 43 16.88 2.93 -8.66
CA GLN A 43 16.58 3.05 -10.09
C GLN A 43 16.38 1.70 -10.79
N VAL A 44 16.97 0.62 -10.27
CA VAL A 44 16.75 -0.76 -10.74
C VAL A 44 15.50 -1.38 -10.12
N ILE A 45 15.25 -1.12 -8.82
CA ILE A 45 14.12 -1.67 -8.06
C ILE A 45 12.78 -1.05 -8.52
N GLU A 46 12.72 0.27 -8.69
CA GLU A 46 11.49 1.02 -8.91
C GLU A 46 10.67 0.53 -10.10
N PRO A 47 11.24 0.28 -11.31
CA PRO A 47 10.47 -0.25 -12.44
C PRO A 47 9.85 -1.63 -12.19
N HIS A 48 10.34 -2.38 -11.20
CA HIS A 48 9.88 -3.71 -10.84
C HIS A 48 8.95 -3.71 -9.62
N SER A 49 8.54 -2.53 -9.14
CA SER A 49 7.76 -2.39 -7.90
C SER A 49 6.45 -3.16 -7.90
N LEU A 50 5.77 -3.28 -9.04
CA LEU A 50 4.52 -4.06 -9.13
C LEU A 50 4.77 -5.53 -8.80
N ASP A 51 5.74 -6.15 -9.48
CA ASP A 51 6.13 -7.55 -9.29
C ASP A 51 6.69 -7.80 -7.87
N LEU A 52 7.50 -6.88 -7.35
CA LEU A 52 8.02 -6.97 -5.98
C LEU A 52 6.92 -6.81 -4.93
N THR A 53 5.90 -5.99 -5.17
CA THR A 53 4.77 -5.77 -4.25
C THR A 53 3.97 -7.06 -4.01
N GLU A 54 3.89 -7.92 -5.02
CA GLU A 54 3.18 -9.21 -4.93
C GLU A 54 4.05 -10.35 -4.40
N ASP A 55 5.38 -10.19 -4.45
CA ASP A 55 6.32 -11.20 -3.96
C ASP A 55 6.32 -11.29 -2.42
N GLN A 56 6.41 -12.51 -1.90
CA GLN A 56 6.38 -12.80 -0.47
C GLN A 56 7.55 -12.19 0.33
N TYR A 57 8.65 -11.83 -0.33
CA TYR A 57 9.82 -11.17 0.26
C TYR A 57 10.01 -9.75 -0.28
N GLY A 58 9.82 -9.56 -1.59
CA GLY A 58 9.96 -8.27 -2.28
C GLY A 58 9.07 -7.18 -1.71
N ASN A 59 7.88 -7.54 -1.21
CA ASN A 59 6.95 -6.57 -0.63
C ASN A 59 7.58 -5.80 0.54
N TYR A 60 8.47 -6.43 1.31
CA TYR A 60 9.16 -5.78 2.42
C TYR A 60 10.20 -4.76 1.95
N VAL A 61 10.82 -4.99 0.79
CA VAL A 61 11.75 -4.02 0.17
C VAL A 61 10.97 -2.80 -0.32
N VAL A 62 9.86 -3.01 -1.05
CA VAL A 62 9.00 -1.90 -1.51
C VAL A 62 8.48 -1.08 -0.34
N GLN A 63 8.03 -1.74 0.74
CA GLN A 63 7.62 -1.08 1.98
C GLN A 63 8.74 -0.23 2.60
N ASN A 64 9.98 -0.71 2.58
CA ASN A 64 11.12 0.03 3.12
C ASN A 64 11.40 1.31 2.31
N VAL A 65 11.31 1.22 0.98
CA VAL A 65 11.43 2.38 0.08
C VAL A 65 10.30 3.38 0.33
N LEU A 66 9.06 2.92 0.53
CA LEU A 66 7.93 3.80 0.85
C LEU A 66 8.12 4.58 2.15
N GLU A 67 8.73 3.96 3.16
CA GLU A 67 8.95 4.59 4.48
C GLU A 67 10.11 5.58 4.49
N ARG A 68 11.21 5.22 3.81
CA ARG A 68 12.49 5.93 3.94
C ARG A 68 12.88 6.73 2.71
N GLY A 69 12.31 6.40 1.57
CA GLY A 69 12.66 7.01 0.29
C GLY A 69 12.21 8.44 0.15
N TYR A 70 12.80 9.12 -0.82
CA TYR A 70 12.41 10.47 -1.18
C TYR A 70 11.01 10.46 -1.80
N PRO A 71 10.33 11.62 -1.82
CA PRO A 71 9.00 11.72 -2.43
C PRO A 71 8.94 11.19 -3.88
N ASN A 72 10.00 11.38 -4.67
CA ASN A 72 10.07 10.88 -6.04
C ASN A 72 10.07 9.34 -6.12
N ASP A 73 10.78 8.65 -5.24
CA ASP A 73 10.83 7.18 -5.24
C ASP A 73 9.45 6.60 -4.89
N ARG A 74 8.77 7.21 -3.90
CA ARG A 74 7.40 6.86 -3.51
C ARG A 74 6.42 7.10 -4.66
N HIS A 75 6.58 8.24 -5.34
CA HIS A 75 5.78 8.57 -6.52
C HIS A 75 5.98 7.54 -7.63
N ASN A 76 7.22 7.16 -7.92
CA ASN A 76 7.55 6.16 -8.94
C ASN A 76 6.95 4.79 -8.61
N ILE A 77 7.03 4.35 -7.35
CA ILE A 77 6.35 3.13 -6.88
C ILE A 77 4.85 3.22 -7.14
N LEU A 78 4.21 4.32 -6.75
CA LEU A 78 2.78 4.52 -6.96
C LEU A 78 2.41 4.45 -8.45
N GLN A 79 3.22 5.06 -9.34
CA GLN A 79 2.97 4.98 -10.78
C GLN A 79 3.05 3.54 -11.31
N GLN A 80 3.92 2.68 -10.77
CA GLN A 80 4.00 1.27 -11.19
C GLN A 80 2.79 0.44 -10.76
N ILE A 81 2.17 0.76 -9.62
CA ILE A 81 1.03 -0.01 -9.08
C ILE A 81 -0.34 0.57 -9.44
N LYS A 82 -0.37 1.78 -10.02
CA LYS A 82 -1.60 2.42 -10.50
C LYS A 82 -2.33 1.52 -11.50
N GLY A 83 -3.65 1.52 -11.43
CA GLY A 83 -4.52 0.61 -12.19
C GLY A 83 -4.65 -0.80 -11.58
N ASN A 84 -3.91 -1.10 -10.50
CA ASN A 84 -3.95 -2.38 -9.80
C ASN A 84 -4.28 -2.26 -8.30
N ILE A 85 -4.58 -1.08 -7.77
CA ILE A 85 -4.75 -0.80 -6.34
C ILE A 85 -5.78 -1.72 -5.69
N VAL A 86 -6.96 -1.88 -6.30
CA VAL A 86 -8.03 -2.74 -5.76
C VAL A 86 -7.57 -4.20 -5.74
N ARG A 87 -6.98 -4.69 -6.85
CA ARG A 87 -6.45 -6.05 -6.98
C ARG A 87 -5.35 -6.34 -5.95
N LEU A 88 -4.41 -5.42 -5.81
CA LEU A 88 -3.28 -5.52 -4.89
C LEU A 88 -3.73 -5.44 -3.43
N SER A 89 -4.77 -4.69 -3.13
CA SER A 89 -5.33 -4.62 -1.78
C SER A 89 -5.88 -5.97 -1.30
N MET A 90 -6.34 -6.83 -2.22
CA MET A 90 -6.85 -8.17 -1.93
C MET A 90 -5.74 -9.25 -1.89
N GLY A 91 -4.48 -8.88 -2.06
CA GLY A 91 -3.35 -9.80 -1.99
C GLY A 91 -2.71 -9.82 -0.60
N LYS A 92 -2.40 -11.03 -0.09
CA LYS A 92 -1.81 -11.26 1.24
C LYS A 92 -0.57 -10.41 1.55
N TYR A 93 0.29 -10.22 0.55
CA TYR A 93 1.54 -9.47 0.70
C TYR A 93 1.37 -8.01 0.28
N SER A 94 0.74 -7.81 -0.88
CA SER A 94 0.57 -6.52 -1.53
C SER A 94 -0.34 -5.57 -0.75
N SER A 95 -1.30 -6.06 0.05
CA SER A 95 -2.19 -5.21 0.86
C SER A 95 -1.41 -4.29 1.80
N ASN A 96 -0.34 -4.81 2.43
CA ASN A 96 0.53 -4.04 3.31
C ASN A 96 1.27 -2.92 2.56
N VAL A 97 1.60 -3.16 1.29
CA VAL A 97 2.23 -2.15 0.44
C VAL A 97 1.22 -1.04 0.13
N ILE A 98 -0.04 -1.38 -0.20
CA ILE A 98 -1.08 -0.38 -0.46
C ILE A 98 -1.35 0.49 0.77
N GLU A 99 -1.38 -0.09 1.98
CA GLU A 99 -1.49 0.68 3.22
C GLU A 99 -0.37 1.71 3.37
N LYS A 100 0.88 1.32 3.09
CA LYS A 100 2.02 2.25 3.15
C LYS A 100 1.98 3.29 2.04
N CYS A 101 1.63 2.90 0.82
CA CYS A 101 1.43 3.83 -0.28
C CYS A 101 0.44 4.93 0.12
N PHE A 102 -0.73 4.56 0.64
CA PHE A 102 -1.72 5.55 1.07
C PHE A 102 -1.23 6.42 2.22
N LYS A 103 -0.56 5.81 3.21
CA LYS A 103 -0.01 6.52 4.38
C LYS A 103 0.97 7.61 3.98
N PHE A 104 1.91 7.32 3.07
CA PHE A 104 2.98 8.24 2.68
C PHE A 104 2.69 9.06 1.42
N ALA A 105 1.56 8.80 0.75
CA ALA A 105 1.09 9.57 -0.39
C ALA A 105 0.81 11.03 -0.04
N THR A 106 1.10 11.92 -0.99
CA THR A 106 0.63 13.31 -0.97
C THR A 106 -0.90 13.38 -1.07
N PRO A 107 -1.54 14.51 -0.73
CA PRO A 107 -2.98 14.66 -0.88
C PRO A 107 -3.50 14.36 -2.30
N ASN A 108 -2.76 14.79 -3.33
CA ASN A 108 -3.10 14.52 -4.73
C ASN A 108 -3.01 13.02 -5.07
N GLU A 109 -2.00 12.32 -4.56
CA GLU A 109 -1.84 10.89 -4.77
C GLU A 109 -2.88 10.07 -4.01
N ARG A 110 -3.25 10.49 -2.78
CA ARG A 110 -4.38 9.88 -2.05
C ARG A 110 -5.67 10.01 -2.84
N GLN A 111 -5.91 11.17 -3.44
CA GLN A 111 -7.07 11.38 -4.31
C GLN A 111 -7.05 10.42 -5.53
N GLN A 112 -5.90 10.24 -6.18
CA GLN A 112 -5.76 9.27 -7.29
C GLN A 112 -6.04 7.83 -6.84
N ILE A 113 -5.56 7.45 -5.66
CA ILE A 113 -5.83 6.12 -5.07
C ILE A 113 -7.33 5.94 -4.80
N LEU A 114 -7.99 6.94 -4.22
CA LEU A 114 -9.42 6.91 -3.94
C LEU A 114 -10.26 6.83 -5.22
N GLU A 115 -9.91 7.60 -6.25
CA GLU A 115 -10.57 7.55 -7.56
C GLU A 115 -10.55 6.15 -8.15
N GLU A 116 -9.42 5.45 -8.08
CA GLU A 116 -9.31 4.08 -8.54
C GLU A 116 -10.14 3.10 -7.70
N ILE A 117 -10.14 3.28 -6.37
CA ILE A 117 -10.90 2.45 -5.43
C ILE A 117 -12.42 2.59 -5.64
N TYR A 118 -12.91 3.76 -6.01
CA TYR A 118 -14.34 3.98 -6.26
C TYR A 118 -14.83 3.42 -7.60
N GLN A 119 -13.93 3.23 -8.56
CA GLN A 119 -14.29 2.64 -9.85
C GLN A 119 -14.81 1.21 -9.66
N ASN A 120 -15.83 0.84 -10.45
CA ASN A 120 -16.37 -0.53 -10.50
C ASN A 120 -16.75 -1.12 -9.13
N ASN A 121 -17.16 -0.28 -8.18
CA ASN A 121 -17.46 -0.67 -6.80
C ASN A 121 -16.28 -1.34 -6.07
N GLY A 122 -15.04 -0.97 -6.40
CA GLY A 122 -13.83 -1.54 -5.81
C GLY A 122 -13.83 -1.50 -4.29
N ILE A 123 -14.24 -0.38 -3.69
CA ILE A 123 -14.33 -0.26 -2.23
C ILE A 123 -15.25 -1.31 -1.59
N LEU A 124 -16.39 -1.66 -2.22
CA LEU A 124 -17.29 -2.69 -1.70
C LEU A 124 -16.67 -4.08 -1.79
N GLN A 125 -15.90 -4.36 -2.83
CA GLN A 125 -15.12 -5.61 -2.93
C GLN A 125 -14.07 -5.66 -1.82
N MET A 126 -13.35 -4.55 -1.61
CA MET A 126 -12.30 -4.46 -0.60
C MET A 126 -12.84 -4.61 0.83
N MET A 127 -13.98 -4.00 1.15
CA MET A 127 -14.63 -4.10 2.47
C MET A 127 -15.02 -5.54 2.85
N GLN A 128 -15.19 -6.42 1.86
CA GLN A 128 -15.63 -7.80 2.05
C GLN A 128 -14.48 -8.81 1.93
N ASP A 129 -13.29 -8.37 1.53
CA ASP A 129 -12.13 -9.23 1.37
C ASP A 129 -11.32 -9.37 2.68
N GLN A 130 -10.67 -10.52 2.86
CA GLN A 130 -9.94 -10.87 4.08
C GLN A 130 -8.67 -10.04 4.32
N PHE A 131 -8.09 -9.44 3.28
CA PHE A 131 -6.90 -8.57 3.37
C PHE A 131 -7.25 -7.11 3.12
N ALA A 132 -8.06 -6.83 2.08
CA ALA A 132 -8.34 -5.45 1.68
C ALA A 132 -9.19 -4.68 2.70
N ASN A 133 -9.92 -5.37 3.59
CA ASN A 133 -10.66 -4.70 4.66
C ASN A 133 -9.73 -3.90 5.60
N TYR A 134 -8.47 -4.32 5.78
CA TYR A 134 -7.49 -3.58 6.57
C TYR A 134 -7.05 -2.30 5.83
N VAL A 135 -6.87 -2.38 4.52
CA VAL A 135 -6.58 -1.22 3.66
C VAL A 135 -7.71 -0.18 3.77
N VAL A 136 -8.97 -0.62 3.69
CA VAL A 136 -10.13 0.28 3.83
C VAL A 136 -10.17 0.95 5.21
N GLN A 137 -9.90 0.21 6.29
CA GLN A 137 -9.81 0.80 7.64
C GLN A 137 -8.73 1.88 7.70
N LYS A 138 -7.54 1.63 7.14
CA LYS A 138 -6.45 2.62 7.11
C LYS A 138 -6.78 3.85 6.26
N ILE A 139 -7.53 3.67 5.18
CA ILE A 139 -8.03 4.78 4.39
C ILE A 139 -9.00 5.61 5.23
N ILE A 140 -10.02 4.98 5.84
CA ILE A 140 -11.03 5.66 6.67
C ILE A 140 -10.40 6.42 7.84
N GLU A 141 -9.39 5.85 8.50
CA GLU A 141 -8.66 6.51 9.59
C GLU A 141 -7.91 7.79 9.14
N ALA A 142 -7.56 7.90 7.85
CA ALA A 142 -6.63 8.92 7.35
C ALA A 142 -7.27 9.97 6.42
N ILE A 143 -8.49 9.74 5.94
CA ILE A 143 -9.26 10.71 5.14
C ILE A 143 -10.08 11.63 6.05
N ASP A 144 -10.54 12.77 5.52
CA ASP A 144 -11.37 13.71 6.26
C ASP A 144 -12.83 13.23 6.42
N SER A 145 -13.64 13.98 7.17
CA SER A 145 -15.05 13.64 7.41
C SER A 145 -15.90 13.69 6.15
N LEU A 146 -15.61 14.59 5.20
CA LEU A 146 -16.39 14.72 3.97
C LEU A 146 -16.23 13.48 3.08
N GLU A 147 -15.00 12.98 2.95
CA GLU A 147 -14.73 11.78 2.18
C GLU A 147 -15.26 10.51 2.89
N ARG A 148 -15.25 10.48 4.23
CA ARG A 148 -15.92 9.42 5.02
C ARG A 148 -17.43 9.40 4.80
N GLU A 149 -18.08 10.55 4.87
CA GLU A 149 -19.53 10.68 4.62
C GLU A 149 -19.88 10.19 3.22
N LYS A 150 -19.09 10.56 2.21
CA LYS A 150 -19.25 10.06 0.84
C LYS A 150 -19.14 8.54 0.74
N ILE A 151 -18.18 7.91 1.43
CA ILE A 151 -18.08 6.44 1.48
C ILE A 151 -19.35 5.84 2.09
N VAL A 152 -19.84 6.43 3.16
CA VAL A 152 -21.03 5.93 3.87
C VAL A 152 -22.29 6.06 3.01
N GLU A 153 -22.57 7.24 2.47
CA GLU A 153 -23.78 7.52 1.70
C GLU A 153 -23.82 6.74 0.38
N LEU A 154 -22.69 6.66 -0.34
CA LEU A 154 -22.68 6.09 -1.69
C LEU A 154 -22.50 4.57 -1.69
N PHE A 155 -21.77 4.01 -0.72
CA PHE A 155 -21.41 2.59 -0.75
C PHE A 155 -21.99 1.81 0.43
N ILE A 156 -21.88 2.32 1.66
CA ILE A 156 -22.26 1.53 2.84
C ILE A 156 -23.79 1.49 3.02
N LYS A 157 -24.46 2.63 3.12
CA LYS A 157 -25.91 2.70 3.35
C LYS A 157 -26.72 1.91 2.32
N PRO A 158 -26.45 1.99 1.00
CA PRO A 158 -27.18 1.20 0.01
C PRO A 158 -26.97 -0.31 0.15
N ASN A 159 -25.85 -0.74 0.72
CA ASN A 159 -25.45 -2.15 0.83
C ASN A 159 -25.47 -2.69 2.27
N LEU A 160 -25.97 -1.92 3.23
CA LEU A 160 -25.83 -2.18 4.67
C LEU A 160 -26.34 -3.56 5.09
N SER A 161 -27.44 -4.02 4.48
CA SER A 161 -28.03 -5.33 4.76
C SER A 161 -27.15 -6.51 4.35
N ILE A 162 -26.31 -6.33 3.33
CA ILE A 162 -25.32 -7.31 2.86
C ILE A 162 -24.06 -7.20 3.73
N LEU A 163 -23.56 -5.98 3.91
CA LEU A 163 -22.32 -5.71 4.66
C LEU A 163 -22.39 -6.18 6.12
N LYS A 164 -23.54 -6.07 6.79
CA LYS A 164 -23.74 -6.59 8.15
C LYS A 164 -23.59 -8.11 8.27
N LYS A 165 -23.74 -8.85 7.16
CA LYS A 165 -23.62 -10.32 7.13
C LYS A 165 -22.18 -10.80 6.90
N VAL A 166 -21.28 -9.91 6.44
CA VAL A 166 -19.89 -10.26 6.12
C VAL A 166 -19.01 -10.03 7.35
N THR A 167 -18.21 -11.03 7.72
CA THR A 167 -17.38 -11.01 8.94
C THR A 167 -16.41 -9.83 8.95
N TYR A 168 -15.68 -9.62 7.86
CA TYR A 168 -14.63 -8.60 7.77
C TYR A 168 -15.18 -7.17 7.85
N THR A 169 -16.38 -6.94 7.31
CA THR A 169 -16.96 -5.60 7.24
C THR A 169 -17.40 -5.06 8.60
N LYS A 170 -17.61 -5.92 9.60
CA LYS A 170 -17.97 -5.50 10.97
C LYS A 170 -16.94 -4.55 11.57
N HIS A 171 -15.65 -4.75 11.30
CA HIS A 171 -14.60 -3.87 11.80
C HIS A 171 -14.70 -2.46 11.22
N ILE A 172 -15.09 -2.35 9.95
CA ILE A 172 -15.25 -1.08 9.23
C ILE A 172 -16.47 -0.32 9.76
N LEU A 173 -17.58 -1.02 9.97
CA LEU A 173 -18.80 -0.40 10.53
C LEU A 173 -18.55 0.13 11.94
N ASN A 174 -17.91 -0.66 12.81
CA ASN A 174 -17.56 -0.23 14.16
C ASN A 174 -16.60 0.96 14.15
N LEU A 175 -15.61 0.97 13.23
CA LEU A 175 -14.68 2.09 13.09
C LEU A 175 -15.43 3.38 12.75
N LEU A 176 -16.37 3.34 11.81
CA LEU A 176 -17.16 4.51 11.42
C LEU A 176 -18.07 5.01 12.54
N GLU A 177 -18.65 4.10 13.34
CA GLU A 177 -19.41 4.46 14.55
C GLU A 177 -18.52 5.17 15.59
N THR A 178 -17.28 4.72 15.78
CA THR A 178 -16.36 5.36 16.75
C THR A 178 -15.83 6.72 16.33
N LEU A 179 -15.87 7.04 15.04
CA LEU A 179 -15.36 8.30 14.51
C LEU A 179 -16.45 9.40 14.48
N ASP A 180 -17.63 9.15 15.05
CA ASP A 180 -18.80 10.04 15.11
C ASP A 180 -19.27 10.56 13.74
N ASP A 181 -18.82 9.97 12.63
CA ASP A 181 -19.07 10.53 11.29
C ASP A 181 -20.42 10.14 10.70
N THR A 182 -21.13 9.13 11.21
CA THR A 182 -22.43 8.73 10.64
C THR A 182 -23.29 7.87 11.57
N HIS A 183 -24.59 8.18 11.65
CA HIS A 183 -25.61 7.27 12.17
C HIS A 183 -25.83 6.12 11.15
N LEU A 184 -25.11 5.01 11.32
CA LEU A 184 -25.21 3.75 10.55
C LEU A 184 -26.33 2.81 11.04
#